data_AF-A0A6N7XLK1-F1
#
_entry.id   AF-A0A6N7XLK1-F1
#
_cell.length_a   1.000
_cell.length_b   1.000
_cell.length_c   1.000
_cell.angle_alpha   90.00
_cell.angle_beta   90.00
_cell.angle_gamma   90.00
#
_symmetry.space_group_name_H-M   'P 1'
#
loop_
_entity.id
_entity.type
_entity.pdbx_description
1 polymer ?
#
loop_
_entity_poly.entity_id
_entity_poly.type
_entity_poly.pdbx_seq_one_letter_code
_entity_poly.pdbx_strand_id
1 'polypeptide(L)'
;MEYINRKELELINEVSMLWIQHSEWIRMVFVSIIFKTPDKEAAIFRFLRNLADFAYFLRVFYEDNVAFRFSDLLTENLSLARNLVEYTMLGDTKAAEKTNEKLYKNADEISHLLSSINPYWHYESWRAMLYIYLDMVKTMTGEMIDGNYRESINIYDKLEREVMVMAEIMYNGILKQFPYKFCKNKLLG
;
A
#
# COMPACT_ATOMS: atom_id res chain seq x y z
N MET A 1 -16.18 -19.08 17.91
CA MET A 1 -16.50 -18.04 16.92
C MET A 1 -16.61 -16.75 17.70
N GLU A 2 -15.61 -15.90 17.60
CA GLU A 2 -15.60 -14.61 18.30
C GLU A 2 -16.48 -13.64 17.50
N TYR A 3 -17.41 -12.94 18.16
CA TYR A 3 -18.36 -12.06 17.47
C TYR A 3 -17.71 -10.70 17.20
N ILE A 4 -17.61 -10.31 15.93
CA ILE A 4 -17.16 -8.97 15.51
C ILE A 4 -18.23 -7.95 15.90
N ASN A 5 -17.82 -6.90 16.63
CA ASN A 5 -18.69 -5.79 16.96
C ASN A 5 -18.64 -4.68 15.91
N ARG A 6 -19.59 -3.73 15.98
CA ARG A 6 -19.74 -2.66 14.97
C ARG A 6 -18.46 -1.85 14.75
N LYS A 7 -17.73 -1.48 15.80
CA LYS A 7 -16.51 -0.66 15.68
C LYS A 7 -15.36 -1.46 15.06
N GLU A 8 -15.27 -2.74 15.38
CA GLU A 8 -14.30 -3.64 14.76
C GLU A 8 -14.59 -3.81 13.27
N LEU A 9 -15.87 -3.96 12.91
CA LEU A 9 -16.29 -4.03 11.51
C LEU A 9 -16.01 -2.72 10.75
N GLU A 10 -16.24 -1.57 11.38
CA GLU A 10 -15.91 -0.25 10.80
C GLU A 10 -14.40 -0.13 10.53
N LEU A 11 -13.55 -0.54 11.48
CA LEU A 11 -12.09 -0.58 11.28
C LEU A 11 -11.68 -1.50 10.14
N ILE A 12 -12.20 -2.74 10.12
CA ILE A 12 -11.88 -3.73 9.07
C ILE A 12 -12.23 -3.15 7.70
N ASN A 13 -13.41 -2.55 7.56
CA ASN A 13 -13.85 -1.93 6.31
C ASN A 13 -12.96 -0.74 5.92
N GLU A 14 -12.64 0.15 6.86
CA GLU A 14 -11.81 1.33 6.59
C GLU A 14 -10.40 0.93 6.11
N VAL A 15 -9.73 0.03 6.82
CA VAL A 15 -8.39 -0.45 6.47
C VAL A 15 -8.40 -1.22 5.14
N SER A 16 -9.39 -2.09 4.94
CA SER A 16 -9.53 -2.82 3.68
C SER A 16 -9.75 -1.89 2.49
N MET A 17 -10.59 -0.86 2.65
CA MET A 17 -10.82 0.13 1.60
C MET A 17 -9.57 0.94 1.27
N LEU A 18 -8.74 1.29 2.27
CA LEU A 18 -7.48 2.00 2.02
C LEU A 18 -6.53 1.18 1.14
N TRP A 19 -6.36 -0.11 1.44
CA TRP A 19 -5.48 -1.01 0.70
C TRP A 19 -6.02 -1.41 -0.69
N ILE A 20 -7.33 -1.66 -0.82
CA ILE A 20 -7.94 -1.91 -2.13
C ILE A 20 -7.83 -0.68 -3.03
N GLN A 21 -8.09 0.52 -2.50
CA GLN A 21 -7.90 1.74 -3.27
C GLN A 21 -6.43 1.93 -3.67
N HIS A 22 -5.49 1.55 -2.80
CA HIS A 22 -4.08 1.58 -3.13
C HIS A 22 -3.77 0.70 -4.36
N SER A 23 -4.26 -0.55 -4.40
CA SER A 23 -4.07 -1.43 -5.58
C SER A 23 -4.78 -0.91 -6.83
N GLU A 24 -6.00 -0.41 -6.71
CA GLU A 24 -6.77 0.11 -7.85
C GLU A 24 -6.07 1.31 -8.47
N TRP A 25 -5.73 2.30 -7.64
CA TRP A 25 -5.18 3.56 -8.15
C TRP A 25 -3.74 3.40 -8.65
N ILE A 26 -2.93 2.49 -8.10
CA ILE A 26 -1.59 2.24 -8.66
C ILE A 26 -1.70 1.66 -10.08
N ARG A 27 -2.67 0.74 -10.31
CA ARG A 27 -2.94 0.22 -11.64
C ARG A 27 -3.38 1.34 -12.59
N MET A 28 -4.28 2.22 -12.18
CA MET A 28 -4.74 3.35 -13.01
C MET A 28 -3.60 4.33 -13.33
N VAL A 29 -2.70 4.60 -12.38
CA VAL A 29 -1.50 5.42 -12.62
C VAL A 29 -0.62 4.76 -13.68
N PHE A 30 -0.33 3.46 -13.58
CA PHE A 30 0.53 2.82 -14.57
C PHE A 30 -0.12 2.64 -15.94
N VAL A 31 -1.42 2.32 -16.00
CA VAL A 31 -2.19 2.33 -17.25
C VAL A 31 -2.06 3.71 -17.92
N SER A 32 -2.26 4.79 -17.17
CA SER A 32 -2.21 6.14 -17.75
C SER A 32 -0.81 6.58 -18.18
N ILE A 33 0.25 6.16 -17.47
CA ILE A 33 1.64 6.39 -17.87
C ILE A 33 1.99 5.61 -19.14
N ILE A 34 1.72 4.29 -19.14
CA ILE A 34 2.13 3.38 -20.22
C ILE A 34 1.41 3.72 -21.52
N PHE A 35 0.09 3.93 -21.46
CA PHE A 35 -0.75 4.23 -22.63
C PHE A 35 -0.89 5.73 -22.91
N LYS A 36 -0.23 6.59 -22.11
CA LYS A 36 -0.20 8.06 -22.28
C LYS A 36 -1.60 8.66 -22.35
N THR A 37 -2.50 8.22 -21.47
CA THR A 37 -3.88 8.70 -21.44
C THR A 37 -3.96 10.13 -20.87
N PRO A 38 -4.96 10.93 -21.27
CA PRO A 38 -5.05 12.33 -20.87
C PRO A 38 -5.35 12.55 -19.37
N ASP A 39 -5.78 11.52 -18.66
CA ASP A 39 -6.12 11.55 -17.24
C ASP A 39 -4.93 11.23 -16.30
N LYS A 40 -3.71 11.04 -16.83
CA LYS A 40 -2.51 10.69 -16.07
C LYS A 40 -2.32 11.53 -14.79
N GLU A 41 -2.38 12.85 -14.90
CA GLU A 41 -2.22 13.73 -13.72
C GLU A 41 -3.37 13.56 -12.73
N ALA A 42 -4.60 13.40 -13.20
CA ALA A 42 -5.76 13.17 -12.34
C ALA A 42 -5.65 11.83 -11.59
N ALA A 43 -5.18 10.77 -12.25
CA ALA A 43 -4.93 9.47 -11.63
C ALA A 43 -3.84 9.56 -10.55
N ILE A 44 -2.73 10.28 -10.83
CA ILE A 44 -1.66 10.52 -9.86
C ILE A 44 -2.19 11.29 -8.64
N PHE A 45 -2.92 12.39 -8.85
CA PHE A 45 -3.49 13.16 -7.74
C PHE A 45 -4.45 12.33 -6.88
N ARG A 46 -5.24 11.46 -7.52
CA ARG A 46 -6.15 10.55 -6.80
C ARG A 46 -5.39 9.51 -5.99
N PHE A 47 -4.29 8.97 -6.49
CA PHE A 47 -3.42 8.07 -5.74
C PHE A 47 -2.76 8.78 -4.55
N LEU A 48 -2.23 9.99 -4.75
CA LEU A 48 -1.65 10.81 -3.67
C LEU A 48 -2.66 11.08 -2.55
N ARG A 49 -3.95 11.27 -2.89
CA ARG A 49 -5.00 11.37 -1.87
C ARG A 49 -5.13 10.10 -1.02
N ASN A 50 -5.03 8.90 -1.61
CA ASN A 50 -5.04 7.65 -0.84
C ASN A 50 -3.87 7.58 0.17
N LEU A 51 -2.70 8.10 -0.18
CA LEU A 51 -1.56 8.18 0.73
C LEU A 51 -1.84 9.12 1.91
N ALA A 52 -2.48 10.27 1.64
CA ALA A 52 -2.94 11.18 2.69
C ALA A 52 -4.04 10.55 3.56
N ASP A 53 -4.96 9.78 2.97
CA ASP A 53 -6.02 9.07 3.68
C ASP A 53 -5.43 8.04 4.66
N PHE A 54 -4.38 7.30 4.27
CA PHE A 54 -3.60 6.45 5.19
C PHE A 54 -3.01 7.23 6.36
N ALA A 55 -2.45 8.42 6.10
CA ALA A 55 -1.91 9.28 7.14
C ALA A 55 -3.01 9.68 8.12
N TYR A 56 -4.15 10.18 7.63
CA TYR A 56 -5.29 10.57 8.46
C TYR A 56 -5.80 9.41 9.31
N PHE A 57 -5.86 8.20 8.75
CA PHE A 57 -6.22 6.99 9.47
C PHE A 57 -5.22 6.70 10.62
N LEU A 58 -3.91 6.69 10.34
CA LEU A 58 -2.90 6.39 11.36
C LEU A 58 -2.88 7.42 12.51
N ARG A 59 -3.21 8.69 12.25
CA ARG A 59 -3.31 9.75 13.29
C ARG A 59 -4.36 9.46 14.36
N VAL A 60 -5.32 8.58 14.11
CA VAL A 60 -6.32 8.16 15.11
C VAL A 60 -5.69 7.31 16.23
N PHE A 61 -4.55 6.68 15.94
CA PHE A 61 -3.89 5.68 16.79
C PHE A 61 -2.47 6.08 17.21
N TYR A 62 -1.77 6.85 16.38
CA TYR A 62 -0.37 7.20 16.56
C TYR A 62 -0.15 8.72 16.46
N GLU A 63 1.04 9.17 16.84
CA GLU A 63 1.42 10.59 16.78
C GLU A 63 1.48 11.11 15.34
N ASP A 64 1.28 12.42 15.18
CA ASP A 64 1.24 13.09 13.86
C ASP A 64 2.53 12.88 13.04
N ASN A 65 3.69 12.87 13.70
CA ASN A 65 5.00 12.62 13.06
C ASN A 65 5.07 11.25 12.37
N VAL A 66 4.51 10.20 12.97
CA VAL A 66 4.47 8.83 12.43
C VAL A 66 3.59 8.79 11.19
N ALA A 67 2.39 9.36 11.28
CA ALA A 67 1.46 9.39 10.17
C ALA A 67 2.01 10.16 8.96
N PHE A 68 2.63 11.32 9.19
CA PHE A 68 3.28 12.08 8.13
C PHE A 68 4.46 11.31 7.53
N ARG A 69 5.32 10.71 8.38
CA ARG A 69 6.45 9.90 7.88
C ARG A 69 6.00 8.71 7.04
N PHE A 70 4.89 8.06 7.39
CA PHE A 70 4.32 6.97 6.60
C PHE A 70 3.86 7.47 5.22
N SER A 71 3.13 8.59 5.18
CA SER A 71 2.70 9.22 3.92
C SER A 71 3.87 9.62 3.02
N ASP A 72 4.93 10.18 3.61
CA ASP A 72 6.14 10.57 2.88
C ASP A 72 6.82 9.35 2.25
N LEU A 73 6.98 8.28 3.02
CA LEU A 73 7.57 7.03 2.53
C LEU A 73 6.76 6.42 1.38
N LEU A 74 5.43 6.41 1.47
CA LEU A 74 4.57 5.94 0.38
C LEU A 74 4.63 6.86 -0.85
N THR A 75 4.79 8.17 -0.66
CA THR A 75 4.91 9.14 -1.75
C THR A 75 6.25 8.96 -2.49
N GLU A 76 7.32 8.71 -1.75
CA GLU A 76 8.61 8.32 -2.30
C GLU A 76 8.51 6.97 -3.04
N ASN A 77 7.82 5.98 -2.46
CA ASN A 77 7.59 4.68 -3.08
C ASN A 77 6.92 4.81 -4.45
N LEU A 78 5.82 5.57 -4.54
CA LEU A 78 5.14 5.87 -5.79
C LEU A 78 6.07 6.54 -6.80
N SER A 79 6.84 7.53 -6.35
CA SER A 79 7.75 8.27 -7.23
C SER A 79 8.84 7.36 -7.81
N LEU A 80 9.41 6.47 -6.98
CA LEU A 80 10.38 5.46 -7.41
C LEU A 80 9.75 4.45 -8.37
N ALA A 81 8.54 3.96 -8.08
CA ALA A 81 7.85 3.00 -8.94
C ALA A 81 7.48 3.60 -10.31
N ARG A 82 7.06 4.88 -10.35
CA ARG A 82 6.83 5.62 -11.60
C ARG A 82 8.11 5.76 -12.42
N ASN A 83 9.20 6.20 -11.79
CA ASN A 83 10.50 6.33 -12.45
C ASN A 83 10.97 4.98 -13.00
N LEU A 84 10.78 3.88 -12.25
CA LEU A 84 11.11 2.55 -12.71
C LEU A 84 10.37 2.16 -13.99
N VAL A 85 9.06 2.42 -14.06
CA VAL A 85 8.26 2.18 -15.27
C VAL A 85 8.72 3.06 -16.43
N GLU A 86 8.95 4.35 -16.20
CA GLU A 86 9.43 5.28 -17.23
C GLU A 86 10.81 4.87 -17.79
N TYR A 87 11.77 4.52 -16.93
CA TYR A 87 13.08 4.02 -17.37
C TYR A 87 12.99 2.68 -18.12
N THR A 88 12.09 1.80 -17.70
CA THR A 88 11.83 0.53 -18.39
C THR A 88 11.30 0.78 -19.80
N MET A 89 10.32 1.68 -19.96
CA MET A 89 9.78 2.07 -21.27
C MET A 89 10.82 2.73 -22.19
N LEU A 90 11.83 3.40 -21.61
CA LEU A 90 12.94 4.02 -22.35
C LEU A 90 14.09 3.04 -22.65
N GLY A 91 14.06 1.81 -22.11
CA GLY A 91 15.15 0.84 -22.22
C GLY A 91 16.40 1.21 -21.41
N ASP A 92 16.31 2.15 -20.46
CA ASP A 92 17.43 2.54 -19.59
C ASP A 92 17.57 1.55 -18.42
N THR A 93 18.15 0.39 -18.74
CA THR A 93 18.34 -0.72 -17.79
C THR A 93 19.14 -0.31 -16.55
N LYS A 94 20.14 0.55 -16.70
CA LYS A 94 20.98 1.02 -15.59
C LYS A 94 20.20 1.92 -14.63
N ALA A 95 19.41 2.86 -15.15
CA ALA A 95 18.57 3.70 -14.32
C ALA A 95 17.44 2.89 -13.67
N ALA A 96 16.85 1.94 -14.40
CA ALA A 96 15.84 1.02 -13.88
C ALA A 96 16.37 0.18 -12.71
N GLU A 97 17.52 -0.48 -12.86
CA GLU A 97 18.12 -1.30 -11.79
C GLU A 97 18.42 -0.48 -10.53
N LYS A 98 19.06 0.68 -10.67
CA LYS A 98 19.34 1.59 -9.55
C LYS A 98 18.06 2.09 -8.86
N THR A 99 16.99 2.32 -9.63
CA THR A 99 15.70 2.77 -9.09
C THR A 99 14.99 1.63 -8.38
N ASN A 100 15.10 0.41 -8.90
CA ASN A 100 14.59 -0.79 -8.26
C ASN A 100 15.25 -1.03 -6.89
N GLU A 101 16.58 -0.91 -6.77
CA GLU A 101 17.25 -1.02 -5.47
C GLU A 101 16.71 -0.03 -4.43
N LYS A 102 16.51 1.24 -4.84
CA LYS A 102 15.94 2.27 -3.97
C LYS A 102 14.49 1.98 -3.59
N LEU A 103 13.70 1.44 -4.52
CA LEU A 103 12.31 1.09 -4.29
C LEU A 103 12.16 0.04 -3.19
N TYR A 104 13.00 -1.01 -3.20
CA TYR A 104 12.99 -2.04 -2.17
C TYR A 104 13.56 -1.55 -0.85
N LYS A 105 14.58 -0.69 -0.89
CA LYS A 105 15.07 -0.02 0.32
C LYS A 105 13.98 0.84 0.98
N ASN A 106 13.20 1.59 0.20
CA ASN A 106 12.06 2.34 0.72
C ASN A 106 10.99 1.41 1.33
N ALA A 107 10.75 0.23 0.75
CA ALA A 107 9.89 -0.79 1.38
C ALA A 107 10.45 -1.30 2.74
N ASP A 108 11.78 -1.43 2.87
CA ASP A 108 12.41 -1.75 4.16
C ASP A 108 12.17 -0.63 5.17
N GLU A 109 12.27 0.64 4.76
CA GLU A 109 11.99 1.80 5.63
C GLU A 109 10.52 1.86 6.07
N ILE A 110 9.57 1.55 5.18
CA ILE A 110 8.14 1.42 5.50
C ILE A 110 7.94 0.30 6.54
N SER A 111 8.56 -0.87 6.29
CA SER A 111 8.47 -2.02 7.19
C SER A 111 9.01 -1.71 8.58
N HIS A 112 10.14 -0.99 8.65
CA HIS A 112 10.72 -0.55 9.91
C HIS A 112 9.79 0.42 10.65
N LEU A 113 9.23 1.42 9.97
CA LEU A 113 8.29 2.37 10.58
C LEU A 113 7.06 1.66 11.15
N LEU A 114 6.43 0.77 10.38
CA LEU A 114 5.26 0.02 10.85
C LEU A 114 5.62 -0.85 12.06
N SER A 115 6.76 -1.51 12.04
CA SER A 115 7.17 -2.38 13.15
C SER A 115 7.56 -1.65 14.44
N SER A 116 7.97 -0.38 14.33
CA SER A 116 8.37 0.39 15.52
C SER A 116 7.17 0.96 16.28
N ILE A 117 6.01 1.11 15.63
CA ILE A 117 4.83 1.76 16.22
C ILE A 117 3.79 0.76 16.74
N ASN A 118 3.79 -0.48 16.24
CA ASN A 118 2.85 -1.51 16.65
C ASN A 118 3.58 -2.84 16.97
N PRO A 119 3.49 -3.35 18.21
CA PRO A 119 4.21 -4.56 18.62
C PRO A 119 3.74 -5.85 17.93
N TYR A 120 2.59 -5.80 17.23
CA TYR A 120 2.04 -6.92 16.47
C TYR A 120 2.35 -6.83 14.96
N TRP A 121 3.02 -5.76 14.53
CA TRP A 121 3.50 -5.58 13.16
C TRP A 121 4.97 -5.93 13.09
N HIS A 122 5.29 -7.15 12.69
CA HIS A 122 6.70 -7.58 12.63
C HIS A 122 7.37 -7.07 11.35
N TYR A 123 8.62 -6.59 11.49
CA TYR A 123 9.42 -6.08 10.38
C TYR A 123 9.50 -7.08 9.22
N GLU A 124 9.87 -8.33 9.50
CA GLU A 124 10.04 -9.37 8.48
C GLU A 124 8.73 -9.69 7.76
N SER A 125 7.60 -9.65 8.46
CA SER A 125 6.28 -9.88 7.87
C SER A 125 5.89 -8.75 6.93
N TRP A 126 6.05 -7.49 7.36
CA TRP A 126 5.76 -6.33 6.50
C TRP A 126 6.69 -6.28 5.29
N ARG A 127 7.98 -6.55 5.50
CA ARG A 127 8.97 -6.58 4.44
C ARG A 127 8.64 -7.62 3.38
N ALA A 128 8.30 -8.84 3.81
CA ALA A 128 7.93 -9.91 2.89
C ALA A 128 6.69 -9.55 2.05
N MET A 129 5.61 -9.05 2.68
CA MET A 129 4.39 -8.64 1.96
C MET A 129 4.66 -7.48 0.99
N LEU A 130 5.43 -6.47 1.41
CA LEU A 130 5.77 -5.34 0.55
C LEU A 130 6.63 -5.77 -0.65
N TYR A 131 7.55 -6.72 -0.46
CA TYR A 131 8.37 -7.25 -1.56
C TYR A 131 7.52 -8.02 -2.56
N ILE A 132 6.61 -8.89 -2.07
CA ILE A 132 5.66 -9.62 -2.91
C ILE A 132 4.78 -8.63 -3.69
N TYR A 133 4.25 -7.61 -3.01
CA TYR A 133 3.46 -6.54 -3.64
C TYR A 133 4.25 -5.84 -4.74
N LEU A 134 5.49 -5.41 -4.47
CA LEU A 134 6.35 -4.73 -5.45
C LEU A 134 6.70 -5.63 -6.64
N ASP A 135 7.00 -6.91 -6.41
CA ASP A 135 7.24 -7.88 -7.48
C ASP A 135 6.01 -8.05 -8.38
N MET A 136 4.81 -8.13 -7.78
CA MET A 136 3.56 -8.20 -8.53
C MET A 136 3.28 -6.92 -9.31
N VAL A 137 3.49 -5.74 -8.72
CA VAL A 137 3.35 -4.45 -9.41
C VAL A 137 4.28 -4.38 -10.62
N LYS A 138 5.56 -4.69 -10.43
CA LYS A 138 6.56 -4.68 -11.50
C LYS A 138 6.19 -5.64 -12.63
N THR A 139 5.82 -6.87 -12.28
CA THR A 139 5.38 -7.88 -13.25
C THR A 139 4.15 -7.40 -14.00
N MET A 140 3.12 -6.93 -13.29
CA MET A 140 1.90 -6.37 -13.89
C MET A 140 2.23 -5.26 -14.90
N THR A 141 3.13 -4.34 -14.57
CA THR A 141 3.53 -3.25 -15.47
C THR A 141 4.41 -3.70 -16.63
N GLY A 142 5.30 -4.67 -16.42
CA GLY A 142 6.12 -5.26 -17.49
C GLY A 142 5.25 -5.94 -18.54
N GLU A 143 4.30 -6.76 -18.10
CA GLU A 143 3.34 -7.41 -18.99
C GLU A 143 2.46 -6.39 -19.75
N MET A 144 2.15 -5.23 -19.17
CA MET A 144 1.46 -4.14 -19.91
C MET A 144 2.36 -3.55 -21.00
N ILE A 145 3.63 -3.28 -20.68
CA ILE A 145 4.61 -2.72 -21.62
C ILE A 145 4.85 -3.68 -22.80
N ASP A 146 4.93 -4.98 -22.52
CA ASP A 146 5.16 -6.03 -23.52
C ASP A 146 3.91 -6.40 -24.32
N GLY A 147 2.74 -5.83 -24.00
CA GLY A 147 1.48 -6.09 -24.68
C GLY A 147 0.75 -7.37 -24.24
N ASN A 148 1.23 -8.04 -23.18
CA ASN A 148 0.66 -9.24 -22.60
C ASN A 148 -0.48 -8.92 -21.63
N TYR A 149 -1.50 -8.20 -22.09
CA TYR A 149 -2.55 -7.64 -21.22
C TYR A 149 -3.31 -8.68 -20.39
N ARG A 150 -3.51 -9.90 -20.93
CA ARG A 150 -4.15 -10.99 -20.19
C ARG A 150 -3.34 -11.38 -18.94
N GLU A 151 -2.01 -11.45 -19.06
CA GLU A 151 -1.18 -11.79 -17.91
C GLU A 151 -1.10 -10.64 -16.91
N SER A 152 -1.03 -9.39 -17.39
CA SER A 152 -1.14 -8.22 -16.53
C SER A 152 -2.43 -8.20 -15.69
N ILE A 153 -3.56 -8.64 -16.26
CA ILE A 153 -4.83 -8.78 -15.53
C ILE A 153 -4.73 -9.94 -14.52
N ASN A 154 -4.22 -11.11 -14.92
CA ASN A 154 -4.05 -12.25 -14.01
C ASN A 154 -3.15 -11.94 -12.79
N ILE A 155 -2.10 -11.13 -12.99
CA ILE A 155 -1.24 -10.67 -11.90
C ILE A 155 -1.97 -9.70 -10.99
N TYR A 156 -2.80 -8.81 -11.55
CA TYR A 156 -3.59 -7.88 -10.75
C TYR A 156 -4.59 -8.61 -9.84
N ASP A 157 -5.27 -9.66 -10.32
CA ASP A 157 -6.15 -10.49 -9.49
C ASP A 157 -5.40 -11.09 -8.28
N LYS A 158 -4.10 -11.40 -8.43
CA LYS A 158 -3.25 -11.89 -7.33
C LYS A 158 -2.84 -10.75 -6.40
N LEU A 159 -2.51 -9.59 -6.96
CA LEU A 159 -2.15 -8.39 -6.21
C LEU A 159 -3.30 -7.91 -5.30
N GLU A 160 -4.54 -7.96 -5.78
CA GLU A 160 -5.72 -7.63 -4.96
C GLU A 160 -5.85 -8.52 -3.73
N ARG A 161 -5.50 -9.82 -3.85
CA ARG A 161 -5.48 -10.73 -2.70
C ARG A 161 -4.34 -10.40 -1.74
N GLU A 162 -3.16 -10.04 -2.25
CA GLU A 162 -2.02 -9.67 -1.41
C GLU A 162 -2.32 -8.41 -0.58
N VAL A 163 -2.89 -7.36 -1.19
CA VAL A 163 -3.24 -6.15 -0.43
C VAL A 163 -4.32 -6.39 0.64
N MET A 164 -5.19 -7.40 0.45
CA MET A 164 -6.12 -7.83 1.49
C MET A 164 -5.42 -8.50 2.68
N VAL A 165 -4.34 -9.26 2.44
CA VAL A 165 -3.50 -9.81 3.52
C VAL A 165 -2.80 -8.67 4.27
N MET A 166 -2.28 -7.66 3.56
CA MET A 166 -1.68 -6.47 4.18
C MET A 166 -2.70 -5.70 5.04
N ALA A 167 -3.94 -5.54 4.55
CA ALA A 167 -5.04 -4.96 5.32
C ALA A 167 -5.33 -5.77 6.58
N GLU A 168 -5.37 -7.10 6.48
CA GLU A 168 -5.59 -8.00 7.61
C GLU A 168 -4.53 -7.88 8.71
N ILE A 169 -3.25 -7.88 8.34
CA ILE A 169 -2.17 -7.65 9.31
C ILE A 169 -2.31 -6.28 9.96
N MET A 170 -2.65 -5.24 9.18
CA MET A 170 -2.83 -3.89 9.68
C MET A 170 -3.98 -3.82 10.70
N TYR A 171 -5.21 -4.17 10.33
CA TYR A 171 -6.34 -4.03 11.26
C TYR A 171 -6.20 -4.94 12.48
N ASN A 172 -5.65 -6.16 12.34
CA ASN A 172 -5.45 -7.04 13.49
C ASN A 172 -4.44 -6.47 14.48
N GLY A 173 -3.37 -5.83 14.00
CA GLY A 173 -2.42 -5.16 14.89
C GLY A 173 -3.04 -3.96 15.63
N ILE A 174 -3.91 -3.18 14.96
CA ILE A 174 -4.65 -2.08 15.61
C ILE A 174 -5.59 -2.63 16.68
N LEU A 175 -6.37 -3.67 16.38
CA LEU A 175 -7.29 -4.28 17.36
C LEU A 175 -6.55 -4.78 18.61
N LYS A 176 -5.39 -5.42 18.41
CA LYS A 176 -4.58 -5.97 19.51
C LYS A 176 -3.86 -4.89 20.33
N GLN A 177 -3.42 -3.80 19.71
CA GLN A 177 -2.74 -2.71 20.43
C GLN A 177 -3.71 -1.78 21.14
N PHE A 178 -4.89 -1.52 20.57
CA PHE A 178 -5.87 -0.56 21.09
C PHE A 178 -7.24 -1.18 21.41
N PRO A 179 -7.33 -2.31 22.15
CA PRO A 179 -8.60 -3.02 22.35
C PRO A 179 -9.67 -2.13 23.02
N TYR A 180 -9.25 -1.20 23.89
CA TYR A 180 -10.14 -0.27 24.58
C TYR A 180 -10.92 0.68 23.65
N LYS A 181 -10.42 0.98 22.45
CA LYS A 181 -11.14 1.81 21.46
C LYS A 181 -12.34 1.05 20.85
N PHE A 182 -12.28 -0.28 20.86
CA PHE A 182 -13.22 -1.18 20.19
C PHE A 182 -14.15 -1.93 21.16
N CYS A 183 -13.87 -1.93 22.46
CA CYS A 183 -14.79 -2.44 23.47
C CYS A 183 -16.13 -1.68 23.48
N LYS A 184 -17.24 -2.39 23.74
CA LYS A 184 -18.48 -1.77 24.21
C LYS A 184 -18.23 -1.22 25.60
N ASN A 185 -18.54 0.06 25.84
CA ASN A 185 -18.61 0.58 27.21
C ASN A 185 -19.54 -0.32 28.03
N LYS A 186 -18.99 -1.14 28.92
CA LYS A 186 -19.73 -1.49 30.13
C LYS A 186 -19.74 -0.21 30.94
N LEU A 187 -20.83 0.55 30.81
CA LEU A 187 -21.20 1.54 31.83
C LEU A 187 -21.12 0.78 33.17
N LEU A 188 -20.15 1.14 33.99
CA LEU A 188 -20.11 0.74 35.39
C LEU A 188 -21.35 1.38 36.02
N GLY A 189 -22.39 0.55 36.22
CA GLY A 189 -23.52 0.86 37.07
C GLY A 189 -23.16 0.67 38.54
#